data_AF-A0A2K8WYN4-F1
#
_entry.id   AF-A0A2K8WYN4-F1
#
_cell.length_a   1.000
_cell.length_b   1.000
_cell.length_c   1.000
_cell.angle_alpha   90.00
_cell.angle_beta   90.00
_cell.angle_gamma   90.00
#
_symmetry.space_group_name_H-M   'P 1'
#
loop_
_entity.id
_entity.type
_entity.pdbx_description
1 polymer ?
#
loop_
_entity_poly.entity_id
_entity_poly.type
_entity_poly.pdbx_seq_one_letter_code
_entity_poly.pdbx_strand_id
1 'polypeptide(L)'
;MRTINQHRYNGYSNDSFAELNSSNEIKEIQRFLIQKGYDLGRWGADGDLGRDTKQAIYDFIKLQNGGNQQPNNNTPTTPSSTTNLVREFKSIFNRKNYVFQDDELRLNIIGIRNLDANADLFDDELVVIWKENGSYKVKRYPLTTDPGKGYLGSVMINPKGTAILKAGQYRNAYKLGLHRSKYIALVQRNGPVTVYRDNNKNGSLDFMIGNQDSGYFGINIHKAGTNSARVNKWSAGCQVFKREAHFNELISLCKKSERKYGAGTKFTYTLLEKRGVSIL
;
A
#
# COMPACT_ATOMS: atom_id res chain seq x y z
N MET A 1 33.30 -8.63 -33.69
CA MET A 1 32.37 -7.58 -33.23
C MET A 1 31.00 -7.86 -33.81
N ARG A 2 30.04 -8.31 -32.99
CA ARG A 2 28.63 -8.45 -33.41
C ARG A 2 27.81 -7.41 -32.67
N THR A 3 27.19 -6.54 -33.45
CA THR A 3 26.40 -5.38 -33.03
C THR A 3 25.19 -5.84 -32.21
N ILE A 4 25.13 -5.43 -30.94
CA ILE A 4 23.94 -5.60 -30.10
C ILE A 4 22.91 -4.60 -30.61
N ASN A 5 21.94 -5.11 -31.34
CA ASN A 5 20.87 -4.33 -31.90
C ASN A 5 19.89 -3.97 -30.76
N GLN A 6 20.12 -2.83 -30.10
CA GLN A 6 19.22 -2.29 -29.08
C GLN A 6 17.90 -1.89 -29.74
N HIS A 7 16.87 -2.73 -29.59
CA HIS A 7 15.53 -2.41 -30.10
C HIS A 7 14.81 -1.56 -29.06
N ARG A 8 14.46 -0.32 -29.46
CA ARG A 8 13.59 0.58 -28.69
C ARG A 8 12.14 0.14 -28.85
N TYR A 9 11.54 -0.34 -27.78
CA TYR A 9 10.08 -0.43 -27.63
C TYR A 9 9.57 0.90 -27.08
N ASN A 10 8.41 1.37 -27.52
CA ASN A 10 7.81 2.65 -27.12
C ASN A 10 7.63 2.73 -25.59
N GLY A 11 8.65 3.28 -24.90
CA GLY A 11 8.58 3.75 -23.52
C GLY A 11 9.18 2.85 -22.43
N TYR A 12 9.56 1.59 -22.70
CA TYR A 12 10.08 0.68 -21.66
C TYR A 12 11.26 -0.17 -22.16
N SER A 13 12.29 -0.33 -21.32
CA SER A 13 13.48 -1.14 -21.63
C SER A 13 13.23 -2.62 -21.38
N ASN A 14 14.06 -3.50 -21.94
CA ASN A 14 14.00 -4.95 -21.64
C ASN A 14 14.07 -5.26 -20.14
N ASP A 15 14.69 -4.37 -19.36
CA ASP A 15 14.82 -4.51 -17.90
C ASP A 15 13.49 -4.34 -17.16
N SER A 16 12.51 -3.65 -17.77
CA SER A 16 11.16 -3.46 -17.18
C SER A 16 10.35 -4.75 -17.06
N PHE A 17 10.84 -5.84 -17.64
CA PHE A 17 10.21 -7.16 -17.65
C PHE A 17 11.07 -8.24 -16.96
N ALA A 18 12.22 -7.87 -16.40
CA ALA A 18 13.19 -8.80 -15.83
C ALA A 18 12.77 -9.40 -14.47
N GLU A 19 11.68 -8.93 -13.86
CA GLU A 19 11.23 -9.35 -12.52
C GLU A 19 10.19 -10.50 -12.53
N LEU A 20 9.79 -11.01 -13.70
CA LEU A 20 8.96 -12.22 -13.79
C LEU A 20 9.86 -13.45 -13.66
N ASN A 21 10.04 -13.92 -12.42
CA ASN A 21 11.18 -14.76 -12.04
C ASN A 21 10.91 -16.28 -12.04
N SER A 22 9.78 -16.76 -12.59
CA SER A 22 9.61 -18.20 -12.85
C SER A 22 8.79 -18.53 -14.11
N SER A 23 9.20 -19.58 -14.82
CA SER A 23 8.49 -20.12 -16.00
C SER A 23 7.01 -20.46 -15.71
N ASN A 24 6.68 -20.79 -14.46
CA ASN A 24 5.31 -21.11 -14.05
C ASN A 24 4.41 -19.86 -13.95
N GLU A 25 4.92 -18.76 -13.38
CA GLU A 25 4.19 -17.49 -13.35
C GLU A 25 3.98 -16.93 -14.77
N ILE A 26 4.98 -17.08 -15.65
CA ILE A 26 4.86 -16.69 -17.05
C ILE A 26 3.77 -17.53 -17.74
N LYS A 27 3.68 -18.84 -17.47
CA LYS A 27 2.59 -19.69 -17.99
C LYS A 27 1.22 -19.25 -17.51
N GLU A 28 1.08 -18.82 -16.27
CA GLU A 28 -0.19 -18.32 -15.74
C GLU A 28 -0.62 -17.03 -16.46
N ILE A 29 0.31 -16.11 -16.68
CA ILE A 29 0.07 -14.88 -17.45
C ILE A 29 -0.30 -15.21 -18.90
N GLN A 30 0.44 -16.11 -19.54
CA GLN A 30 0.17 -16.52 -20.91
C GLN A 30 -1.21 -17.18 -21.05
N ARG A 31 -1.59 -18.07 -20.13
CA ARG A 31 -2.93 -18.68 -20.12
C ARG A 31 -4.03 -17.64 -19.92
N PHE A 32 -3.81 -16.67 -19.04
CA PHE A 32 -4.74 -15.57 -18.84
C PHE A 32 -4.93 -14.73 -20.12
N LEU A 33 -3.83 -14.37 -20.80
CA LEU A 33 -3.88 -13.59 -22.04
C LEU A 33 -4.57 -14.37 -23.16
N ILE A 34 -4.28 -15.67 -23.32
CA ILE A 34 -4.97 -16.55 -24.27
C ILE A 34 -6.47 -16.61 -23.96
N GLN A 35 -6.86 -16.74 -22.69
CA GLN A 35 -8.28 -16.73 -22.29
C GLN A 35 -8.97 -15.39 -22.63
N LYS A 36 -8.22 -14.28 -22.59
CA LYS A 36 -8.70 -12.95 -22.98
C LYS A 36 -8.68 -12.71 -24.49
N GLY A 37 -8.25 -13.70 -25.28
CA GLY A 37 -8.25 -13.65 -26.74
C GLY A 37 -7.00 -13.06 -27.37
N TYR A 38 -5.90 -12.90 -26.61
CA TYR A 38 -4.63 -12.43 -27.16
C TYR A 38 -3.84 -13.61 -27.76
N ASP A 39 -3.35 -13.43 -28.98
CA ASP A 39 -2.49 -14.39 -29.66
C ASP A 39 -1.04 -14.24 -29.18
N LEU A 40 -0.45 -15.33 -28.68
CA LEU A 40 0.92 -15.39 -28.19
C LEU A 40 1.85 -16.11 -29.18
N GLY A 41 1.40 -16.30 -30.41
CA GLY A 41 2.15 -16.96 -31.46
C GLY A 41 2.26 -18.47 -31.26
N ARG A 42 3.19 -19.09 -32.00
CA ARG A 42 3.31 -20.55 -32.16
C ARG A 42 3.49 -21.32 -30.85
N TRP A 43 4.05 -20.70 -29.81
CA TRP A 43 4.47 -21.38 -28.58
C TRP A 43 3.48 -21.22 -27.41
N GLY A 44 2.56 -20.26 -27.48
CA GLY A 44 1.46 -20.14 -26.52
C GLY A 44 1.92 -19.92 -25.08
N ALA A 45 1.48 -20.78 -24.16
CA ALA A 45 1.85 -20.74 -22.74
C ALA A 45 3.07 -21.64 -22.45
N ASP A 46 4.22 -21.28 -23.02
CA ASP A 46 5.50 -22.01 -22.91
C ASP A 46 6.31 -21.67 -21.65
N GLY A 47 5.96 -20.59 -20.95
CA GLY A 47 6.68 -20.07 -19.79
C GLY A 47 7.88 -19.20 -20.13
N ASP A 48 8.02 -18.82 -21.39
CA ASP A 48 9.05 -17.89 -21.85
C ASP A 48 8.44 -16.51 -22.11
N LEU A 49 9.09 -15.47 -21.58
CA LEU A 49 8.68 -14.09 -21.78
C LEU A 49 9.18 -13.55 -23.13
N GLY A 50 8.73 -14.21 -24.21
CA GLY A 50 9.04 -13.87 -25.58
C GLY A 50 8.38 -12.57 -26.06
N ARG A 51 8.70 -12.19 -27.30
CA ARG A 51 8.20 -10.96 -27.94
C ARG A 51 6.67 -10.87 -27.92
N ASP A 52 6.00 -11.97 -28.27
CA ASP A 52 4.55 -12.00 -28.42
C ASP A 52 3.85 -11.93 -27.05
N THR A 53 4.38 -12.64 -26.04
CA THR A 53 3.93 -12.51 -24.64
C THR A 53 4.05 -11.08 -24.12
N LYS A 54 5.19 -10.41 -24.36
CA LYS A 54 5.41 -9.02 -23.93
C LYS A 54 4.46 -8.05 -24.62
N GLN A 55 4.22 -8.23 -25.93
CA GLN A 55 3.31 -7.39 -26.69
C GLN A 55 1.85 -7.55 -26.22
N ALA A 56 1.42 -8.78 -25.97
CA ALA A 56 0.07 -9.05 -25.44
C ALA A 56 -0.14 -8.46 -24.04
N ILE A 57 0.86 -8.52 -23.16
CA ILE A 57 0.83 -7.84 -21.86
C ILE A 57 0.66 -6.33 -22.05
N TYR A 58 1.44 -5.73 -22.94
CA TYR A 58 1.35 -4.30 -23.23
C TYR A 58 -0.03 -3.91 -23.76
N ASP A 59 -0.56 -4.64 -24.73
CA ASP A 59 -1.86 -4.35 -25.33
C ASP A 59 -3.00 -4.55 -24.32
N PHE A 60 -2.90 -5.57 -23.47
CA PHE A 60 -3.83 -5.77 -22.35
C PHE A 60 -3.83 -4.58 -21.40
N ILE A 61 -2.65 -4.13 -20.94
CA ILE A 61 -2.52 -2.99 -20.03
C ILE A 61 -3.01 -1.70 -20.69
N LYS A 62 -2.69 -1.48 -21.97
CA LYS A 62 -3.12 -0.31 -22.74
C LYS A 62 -4.64 -0.25 -22.90
N LEU A 63 -5.28 -1.41 -23.11
CA LEU A 63 -6.74 -1.51 -23.20
C LEU A 63 -7.42 -1.30 -21.84
N GLN A 64 -6.84 -1.78 -20.74
CA GLN A 64 -7.34 -1.50 -19.39
C GLN A 64 -7.21 -0.01 -19.02
N ASN A 65 -6.21 0.69 -19.57
CA ASN A 65 -5.92 2.09 -19.28
C ASN A 65 -6.55 3.09 -20.27
N GLY A 66 -7.47 2.66 -21.14
CA GLY A 66 -8.31 3.56 -21.95
C GLY A 66 -7.54 4.51 -22.88
N GLY A 67 -6.62 4.00 -23.68
CA GLY A 67 -5.66 4.79 -24.48
C GLY A 67 -6.21 6.04 -25.20
N ASN A 68 -5.93 7.22 -24.64
CA ASN A 68 -5.16 8.35 -25.20
C ASN A 68 -5.43 9.63 -24.40
N GLN A 69 -4.41 10.20 -23.73
CA GLN A 69 -3.98 11.62 -23.77
C GLN A 69 -2.76 11.83 -22.85
N GLN A 70 -1.76 12.56 -23.38
CA GLN A 70 -0.63 13.13 -22.64
C GLN A 70 -1.12 14.13 -21.57
N PRO A 71 -0.33 14.41 -20.51
CA PRO A 71 -0.79 15.20 -19.37
C PRO A 71 -0.87 16.69 -19.72
N ASN A 72 -2.10 17.17 -19.90
CA ASN A 72 -2.38 18.60 -19.94
C ASN A 72 -2.71 19.03 -18.50
N ASN A 73 -1.84 19.84 -17.92
CA ASN A 73 -2.05 20.51 -16.65
C ASN A 73 -3.29 21.39 -16.73
N ASN A 74 -4.42 20.92 -16.19
CA ASN A 74 -5.52 21.74 -15.69
C ASN A 74 -6.33 20.86 -14.74
N THR A 75 -6.35 21.23 -13.47
CA THR A 75 -7.16 20.58 -12.42
C THR A 75 -8.51 21.30 -12.32
N PRO A 76 -9.64 20.63 -12.63
CA PRO A 76 -10.92 20.96 -12.06
C PRO A 76 -11.28 19.93 -10.98
N THR A 77 -11.50 20.42 -9.75
CA THR A 77 -12.08 19.68 -8.63
C THR A 77 -13.60 19.56 -8.77
N THR A 78 -14.20 18.39 -9.06
CA THR A 78 -15.62 18.07 -8.77
C THR A 78 -15.98 16.57 -8.99
N PRO A 79 -17.16 16.05 -8.55
CA PRO A 79 -17.42 14.86 -7.73
C PRO A 79 -17.26 13.46 -8.37
N SER A 80 -16.76 13.37 -9.61
CA SER A 80 -16.60 12.08 -10.29
C SER A 80 -15.50 11.21 -9.66
N SER A 81 -14.41 11.81 -9.19
CA SER A 81 -13.28 11.05 -8.61
C SER A 81 -13.57 10.45 -7.23
N THR A 82 -14.16 11.24 -6.32
CA THR A 82 -14.45 10.79 -4.94
C THR A 82 -15.45 9.65 -4.91
N THR A 83 -16.56 9.79 -5.64
CA THR A 83 -17.60 8.74 -5.68
C THR A 83 -17.06 7.44 -6.27
N ASN A 84 -16.26 7.52 -7.33
CA ASN A 84 -15.63 6.35 -7.93
C ASN A 84 -14.64 5.68 -6.98
N LEU A 85 -13.81 6.47 -6.29
CA LEU A 85 -12.84 5.95 -5.32
C LEU A 85 -13.53 5.26 -4.13
N VAL A 86 -14.60 5.85 -3.59
CA VAL A 86 -15.37 5.24 -2.51
C VAL A 86 -16.01 3.92 -2.97
N ARG A 87 -16.56 3.88 -4.19
CA ARG A 87 -17.12 2.64 -4.76
C ARG A 87 -16.06 1.55 -4.90
N GLU A 88 -14.87 1.90 -5.36
CA GLU A 88 -13.74 0.99 -5.48
C GLU A 88 -13.35 0.39 -4.12
N PHE A 89 -13.13 1.22 -3.10
CA PHE A 89 -12.80 0.74 -1.75
C PHE A 89 -13.91 -0.11 -1.15
N LYS A 90 -15.18 0.27 -1.33
CA LYS A 90 -16.32 -0.57 -0.91
C LYS A 90 -16.30 -1.93 -1.59
N SER A 91 -15.98 -1.98 -2.89
CA SER A 91 -15.85 -3.24 -3.62
C SER A 91 -14.69 -4.09 -3.11
N ILE A 92 -13.52 -3.49 -2.86
CA ILE A 92 -12.35 -4.19 -2.30
C ILE A 92 -12.70 -4.75 -0.92
N PHE A 93 -13.30 -3.93 -0.05
CA PHE A 93 -13.70 -4.34 1.29
C PHE A 93 -14.69 -5.51 1.23
N ASN A 94 -15.70 -5.44 0.36
CA ASN A 94 -16.64 -6.53 0.17
C ASN A 94 -15.95 -7.84 -0.28
N ARG A 95 -15.06 -7.78 -1.29
CA ARG A 95 -14.31 -8.97 -1.76
C ARG A 95 -13.43 -9.59 -0.68
N LYS A 96 -12.87 -8.76 0.21
CA LYS A 96 -12.01 -9.22 1.33
C LYS A 96 -12.79 -9.53 2.62
N ASN A 97 -14.11 -9.42 2.61
CA ASN A 97 -14.95 -9.55 3.80
C ASN A 97 -14.54 -8.57 4.93
N TYR A 98 -14.15 -7.35 4.56
CA TYR A 98 -13.82 -6.26 5.48
C TYR A 98 -15.02 -5.33 5.67
N VAL A 99 -15.10 -4.72 6.85
CA VAL A 99 -16.19 -3.80 7.20
C VAL A 99 -15.82 -2.38 6.80
N PHE A 100 -16.62 -1.79 5.91
CA PHE A 100 -16.52 -0.38 5.56
C PHE A 100 -17.37 0.46 6.53
N GLN A 101 -16.80 1.52 7.09
CA GLN A 101 -17.47 2.41 8.03
C GLN A 101 -18.31 3.43 7.26
N ASP A 102 -19.63 3.31 7.35
CA ASP A 102 -20.55 4.14 6.56
C ASP A 102 -21.20 5.29 7.34
N ASP A 103 -21.12 5.25 8.66
CA ASP A 103 -21.73 6.25 9.52
C ASP A 103 -20.99 7.60 9.47
N GLU A 104 -21.74 8.67 9.71
CA GLU A 104 -21.25 10.04 9.77
C GLU A 104 -20.02 10.17 10.70
N LEU A 105 -18.90 10.71 10.19
CA LEU A 105 -17.62 10.84 10.89
C LEU A 105 -16.99 9.53 11.42
N ARG A 106 -17.48 8.33 11.05
CA ARG A 106 -16.68 7.11 11.24
C ARG A 106 -15.62 7.05 10.16
N LEU A 107 -14.37 6.96 10.58
CA LEU A 107 -13.23 7.00 9.68
C LEU A 107 -12.86 5.59 9.20
N ASN A 108 -12.76 5.42 7.89
CA ASN A 108 -12.01 4.33 7.27
C ASN A 108 -10.57 4.80 7.13
N ILE A 109 -9.67 4.29 7.97
CA ILE A 109 -8.23 4.61 7.91
C ILE A 109 -7.54 3.44 7.23
N ILE A 110 -7.03 3.68 6.02
CA ILE A 110 -6.59 2.64 5.10
C ILE A 110 -5.14 2.90 4.69
N GLY A 111 -4.21 2.02 5.05
CA GLY A 111 -2.89 1.98 4.45
C GLY A 111 -2.92 1.19 3.14
N ILE A 112 -2.13 1.64 2.17
CA ILE A 112 -1.88 0.94 0.91
C ILE A 112 -0.37 0.76 0.80
N ARG A 113 0.08 -0.44 1.11
CA ARG A 113 1.48 -0.86 0.96
C ARG A 113 1.78 -1.11 -0.51
N ASN A 114 2.82 -0.46 -1.02
CA ASN A 114 3.39 -0.74 -2.31
C ASN A 114 4.33 -1.94 -2.22
N LEU A 115 3.98 -3.07 -2.82
CA LEU A 115 4.85 -4.26 -2.80
C LEU A 115 6.04 -4.14 -3.77
N ASP A 116 5.98 -3.17 -4.69
CA ASP A 116 7.11 -2.82 -5.58
C ASP A 116 8.00 -1.73 -4.95
N ALA A 117 7.80 -1.44 -3.65
CA ALA A 117 8.54 -0.41 -2.93
C ALA A 117 10.01 -0.76 -2.77
N ASN A 118 10.84 0.27 -2.81
CA ASN A 118 12.19 0.16 -2.29
C ASN A 118 12.15 0.51 -0.80
N ALA A 119 12.76 -0.33 0.03
CA ALA A 119 12.89 -0.04 1.46
C ALA A 119 13.45 1.37 1.71
N ASP A 120 13.04 1.98 2.82
CA ASP A 120 13.47 3.31 3.28
C ASP A 120 12.84 4.53 2.58
N LEU A 121 11.85 4.31 1.71
CA LEU A 121 11.08 5.37 1.05
C LEU A 121 9.69 5.56 1.67
N PHE A 122 9.09 6.72 1.40
CA PHE A 122 7.69 7.03 1.70
C PHE A 122 6.87 6.92 0.41
N ASP A 123 6.80 5.71 -0.14
CA ASP A 123 6.12 5.35 -1.40
C ASP A 123 4.80 4.60 -1.19
N ASP A 124 4.42 4.41 0.07
CA ASP A 124 3.09 3.98 0.50
C ASP A 124 2.13 5.15 0.65
N GLU A 125 0.84 4.82 0.80
CA GLU A 125 -0.20 5.81 0.94
C GLU A 125 -1.21 5.49 2.04
N LEU A 126 -1.65 6.53 2.75
CA LEU A 126 -2.72 6.46 3.72
C LEU A 126 -3.94 7.16 3.12
N VAL A 127 -5.01 6.41 2.93
CA VAL A 127 -6.30 6.93 2.51
C VAL A 127 -7.21 7.01 3.73
N VAL A 128 -7.84 8.17 3.94
CA VAL A 128 -8.91 8.35 4.93
C VAL A 128 -10.20 8.63 4.20
N ILE A 129 -11.21 7.78 4.41
CA ILE A 129 -12.55 7.95 3.85
C ILE A 129 -13.56 8.08 4.98
N TRP A 130 -14.40 9.11 4.94
CA TRP A 130 -15.46 9.30 5.93
C TRP A 130 -16.67 9.98 5.30
N LYS A 131 -17.84 9.84 5.92
CA LYS A 131 -19.04 10.60 5.56
C LYS A 131 -19.13 11.85 6.42
N GLU A 132 -19.38 13.00 5.80
CA GLU A 132 -19.60 14.27 6.48
C GLU A 132 -20.74 15.05 5.81
N ASN A 133 -21.74 15.42 6.60
CA ASN A 133 -22.99 16.04 6.15
C ASN A 133 -23.63 15.25 5.00
N GLY A 134 -23.68 13.92 5.15
CA GLY A 134 -24.29 13.03 4.16
C GLY A 134 -23.44 12.76 2.90
N SER A 135 -22.27 13.38 2.75
CA SER A 135 -21.39 13.20 1.59
C SER A 135 -20.06 12.55 1.96
N TYR A 136 -19.53 11.65 1.13
CA TYR A 136 -18.18 11.12 1.36
C TYR A 136 -17.11 12.17 1.08
N LYS A 137 -16.09 12.14 1.94
CA LYS A 137 -14.84 12.86 1.81
C LYS A 137 -13.70 11.86 1.78
N VAL A 138 -12.66 12.18 1.02
CA VAL A 138 -11.45 11.36 0.91
C VAL A 138 -10.24 12.26 1.03
N LYS A 139 -9.24 11.81 1.80
CA LYS A 139 -7.89 12.37 1.79
C LYS A 139 -6.87 11.26 1.60
N ARG A 140 -5.76 11.60 0.95
CA ARG A 140 -4.65 10.71 0.64
C ARG A 140 -3.35 11.34 1.12
N TYR A 141 -2.48 10.55 1.75
CA TYR A 141 -1.24 11.05 2.31
C TYR A 141 -0.08 10.10 2.04
N PRO A 142 1.10 10.60 1.62
CA PRO A 142 2.31 9.78 1.57
C PRO A 142 2.73 9.35 2.97
N LEU A 143 2.93 8.05 3.15
CA LEU A 143 3.48 7.45 4.37
C LEU A 143 4.47 6.33 4.00
N THR A 144 4.98 5.66 5.03
CA THR A 144 5.55 4.31 4.91
C THR A 144 4.82 3.36 5.86
N THR A 145 4.52 2.18 5.38
CA THR A 145 3.98 1.03 6.12
C THR A 145 5.07 0.04 6.51
N ASP A 146 6.30 0.36 6.11
CA ASP A 146 7.46 -0.49 6.18
C ASP A 146 8.43 -0.03 7.28
N PRO A 147 9.19 -0.96 7.88
CA PRO A 147 10.33 -0.60 8.69
C PRO A 147 11.39 0.13 7.87
N GLY A 148 12.03 1.12 8.48
CA GLY A 148 13.18 1.75 7.83
C GLY A 148 14.41 0.86 7.87
N LYS A 149 15.35 1.08 6.93
CA LYS A 149 16.50 0.18 6.70
C LYS A 149 17.37 -0.05 7.93
N GLY A 150 17.46 0.94 8.83
CA GLY A 150 18.19 0.80 10.09
C GLY A 150 17.64 -0.31 11.00
N TYR A 151 16.32 -0.50 11.02
CA TYR A 151 15.68 -1.56 11.81
C TYR A 151 15.69 -2.91 11.09
N LEU A 152 15.79 -2.95 9.76
CA LEU A 152 16.01 -4.18 9.00
C LEU A 152 17.45 -4.71 9.11
N GLY A 153 18.34 -3.98 9.77
CA GLY A 153 19.73 -4.37 10.03
C GLY A 153 20.03 -4.56 11.52
N SER A 154 21.07 -3.89 12.02
CA SER A 154 21.64 -4.13 13.35
C SER A 154 20.89 -3.47 14.52
N VAL A 155 19.93 -2.58 14.28
CA VAL A 155 19.27 -1.81 15.36
C VAL A 155 18.15 -2.61 16.04
N MET A 156 17.62 -3.66 15.40
CA MET A 156 16.55 -4.46 16.00
C MET A 156 17.11 -5.46 17.02
N ILE A 157 16.72 -5.27 18.28
CA ILE A 157 17.17 -6.07 19.43
C ILE A 157 16.21 -7.25 19.70
N ASN A 158 15.00 -7.24 19.12
CA ASN A 158 14.07 -8.33 19.30
C ASN A 158 14.63 -9.61 18.65
N PRO A 159 14.78 -10.73 19.38
CA PRO A 159 15.32 -11.97 18.82
C PRO A 159 14.44 -12.57 17.73
N LYS A 160 13.14 -12.26 17.72
CA LYS A 160 12.25 -12.62 16.62
C LYS A 160 12.42 -11.73 15.39
N GLY A 161 13.17 -10.63 15.47
CA GLY A 161 13.37 -9.72 14.37
C GLY A 161 12.35 -8.58 14.28
N THR A 162 12.44 -7.82 13.19
CA THR A 162 11.69 -6.60 12.94
C THR A 162 10.25 -6.91 12.58
N ALA A 163 9.31 -6.13 13.12
CA ALA A 163 7.90 -6.31 12.84
C ALA A 163 7.52 -5.65 11.52
N ILE A 164 6.87 -6.38 10.63
CA ILE A 164 6.19 -5.85 9.44
C ILE A 164 4.71 -6.14 9.60
N LEU A 165 3.86 -5.12 9.66
CA LEU A 165 2.42 -5.32 9.84
C LEU A 165 1.85 -6.13 8.67
N LYS A 166 1.14 -7.22 8.97
CA LYS A 166 0.50 -8.05 7.95
C LYS A 166 -0.67 -7.27 7.30
N ALA A 167 -0.93 -7.46 6.01
CA ALA A 167 -2.15 -6.92 5.41
C ALA A 167 -3.40 -7.50 6.08
N GLY A 168 -4.41 -6.66 6.33
CA GLY A 168 -5.55 -7.05 7.13
C GLY A 168 -6.40 -5.89 7.63
N GLN A 169 -7.59 -6.19 8.13
CA GLN A 169 -8.44 -5.23 8.84
C GLN A 169 -8.34 -5.43 10.36
N TYR A 170 -7.74 -4.46 11.05
CA TYR A 170 -7.58 -4.44 12.49
C TYR A 170 -8.69 -3.63 13.16
N ARG A 171 -9.85 -4.28 13.32
CA ARG A 171 -11.08 -3.66 13.82
C ARG A 171 -10.90 -3.12 15.24
N ASN A 172 -11.18 -1.83 15.41
CA ASN A 172 -11.16 -1.13 16.70
C ASN A 172 -9.85 -1.28 17.51
N ALA A 173 -8.73 -1.62 16.86
CA ALA A 173 -7.46 -1.88 17.55
C ALA A 173 -6.74 -0.60 18.02
N TYR A 174 -7.14 0.56 17.48
CA TYR A 174 -6.46 1.84 17.65
C TYR A 174 -7.33 2.83 18.42
N LYS A 175 -6.68 3.76 19.13
CA LYS A 175 -7.32 4.96 19.70
C LYS A 175 -6.34 6.12 19.73
N LEU A 176 -6.83 7.33 19.99
CA LEU A 176 -5.95 8.45 20.31
C LEU A 176 -5.21 8.20 21.63
N GLY A 177 -3.92 8.50 21.66
CA GLY A 177 -3.07 8.35 22.83
C GLY A 177 -1.65 8.85 22.59
N LEU A 178 -0.81 8.85 23.63
CA LEU A 178 0.55 9.37 23.52
C LEU A 178 1.50 8.37 22.84
N HIS A 179 2.13 8.79 21.75
CA HIS A 179 3.28 8.09 21.18
C HIS A 179 4.54 8.50 21.93
N ARG A 180 5.19 7.52 22.57
CA ARG A 180 6.43 7.69 23.38
C ARG A 180 6.31 8.78 24.46
N SER A 181 5.11 8.99 25.02
CA SER A 181 4.82 10.04 26.01
C SER A 181 5.06 11.48 25.53
N LYS A 182 5.15 11.72 24.21
CA LYS A 182 5.52 13.04 23.66
C LYS A 182 4.37 13.78 22.98
N TYR A 183 3.60 13.09 22.14
CA TYR A 183 2.53 13.71 21.36
C TYR A 183 1.41 12.72 21.06
N ILE A 184 0.21 13.26 20.80
CA ILE A 184 -0.97 12.46 20.48
C ILE A 184 -0.85 11.86 19.08
N ALA A 185 -1.08 10.55 18.99
CA ALA A 185 -1.09 9.74 17.78
C ALA A 185 -2.21 8.70 17.84
N LEU A 186 -2.41 7.93 16.77
CA LEU A 186 -3.21 6.71 16.84
C LEU A 186 -2.31 5.56 17.32
N VAL A 187 -2.63 5.04 18.50
CA VAL A 187 -1.81 4.02 19.17
C VAL A 187 -2.53 2.67 19.21
N GLN A 188 -1.77 1.59 19.00
CA GLN A 188 -2.30 0.23 19.14
C GLN A 188 -2.51 -0.08 20.63
N ARG A 189 -3.76 -0.05 21.09
CA ARG A 189 -4.12 -0.21 22.52
C ARG A 189 -5.39 -1.02 22.77
N ASN A 190 -6.17 -1.33 21.74
CA ASN A 190 -7.51 -1.87 21.91
C ASN A 190 -7.73 -3.22 21.21
N GLY A 191 -6.72 -3.75 20.55
CA GLY A 191 -6.76 -5.08 19.94
C GLY A 191 -5.39 -5.55 19.48
N PRO A 192 -5.20 -6.88 19.35
CA PRO A 192 -3.99 -7.44 18.78
C PRO A 192 -3.89 -7.10 17.29
N VAL A 193 -2.67 -7.04 16.80
CA VAL A 193 -2.36 -7.01 15.36
C VAL A 193 -1.42 -8.17 15.04
N THR A 194 -1.40 -8.59 13.79
CA THR A 194 -0.52 -9.65 13.31
C THR A 194 0.63 -9.03 12.52
N VAL A 195 1.85 -9.45 12.79
CA VAL A 195 3.05 -9.00 12.09
C VAL A 195 3.79 -10.20 11.51
N TYR A 196 4.47 -9.99 10.39
CA TYR A 196 5.60 -10.83 10.00
C TYR A 196 6.83 -10.39 10.78
N ARG A 197 7.69 -11.36 11.07
CA ARG A 197 8.92 -11.20 11.82
C ARG A 197 10.11 -11.44 10.90
N ASP A 198 10.80 -10.36 10.57
CA ASP A 198 12.01 -10.39 9.74
C ASP A 198 13.25 -10.43 10.64
N ASN A 199 13.91 -11.59 10.68
CA ASN A 199 15.06 -11.84 11.54
C ASN A 199 16.37 -12.08 10.79
N ASN A 200 16.37 -12.09 9.45
CA ASN A 200 17.57 -12.43 8.67
C ASN A 200 18.54 -11.24 8.53
N LYS A 201 18.07 -10.03 8.85
CA LYS A 201 18.85 -8.79 8.92
C LYS A 201 19.57 -8.43 7.61
N ASN A 202 19.03 -8.85 6.47
CA ASN A 202 19.63 -8.60 5.16
C ASN A 202 19.33 -7.18 4.61
N GLY A 203 18.47 -6.41 5.29
CA GLY A 203 18.08 -5.06 4.88
C GLY A 203 17.00 -4.99 3.79
N SER A 204 16.42 -6.12 3.41
CA SER A 204 15.27 -6.27 2.51
C SER A 204 13.98 -6.43 3.30
N LEU A 205 12.83 -6.23 2.64
CA LEU A 205 11.52 -6.39 3.26
C LEU A 205 10.97 -7.78 2.99
N ASP A 206 10.94 -8.61 4.04
CA ASP A 206 10.45 -9.98 3.95
C ASP A 206 8.93 -10.04 4.17
N PHE A 207 8.19 -9.53 3.19
CA PHE A 207 6.74 -9.66 3.17
C PHE A 207 6.34 -11.13 3.05
N MET A 208 5.41 -11.58 3.89
CA MET A 208 4.72 -12.88 3.76
C MET A 208 5.56 -14.16 4.00
N ILE A 209 6.89 -14.07 4.16
CA ILE A 209 7.77 -15.24 4.37
C ILE A 209 8.23 -15.44 5.82
N GLY A 210 8.12 -14.39 6.65
CA GLY A 210 8.47 -14.47 8.07
C GLY A 210 7.42 -15.19 8.91
N ASN A 211 7.84 -15.67 10.09
CA ASN A 211 6.91 -16.21 11.07
C ASN A 211 5.88 -15.15 11.49
N GLN A 212 4.61 -15.55 11.59
CA GLN A 212 3.55 -14.66 12.06
C GLN A 212 3.54 -14.59 13.58
N ASP A 213 3.39 -13.38 14.11
CA ASP A 213 3.25 -13.13 15.55
C ASP A 213 2.05 -12.18 15.75
N SER A 214 1.14 -12.52 16.68
CA SER A 214 -0.05 -11.73 16.95
C SER A 214 -0.06 -11.25 18.40
N GLY A 215 -0.29 -9.95 18.60
CA GLY A 215 -0.25 -9.37 19.93
C GLY A 215 -0.20 -7.85 19.95
N TYR A 216 0.25 -7.31 21.08
CA TYR A 216 0.43 -5.87 21.29
C TYR A 216 1.89 -5.50 21.11
N PHE A 217 2.21 -4.90 19.96
CA PHE A 217 3.59 -4.56 19.59
C PHE A 217 3.84 -3.05 19.55
N GLY A 218 2.79 -2.23 19.77
CA GLY A 218 2.90 -0.78 19.69
C GLY A 218 3.09 -0.28 18.26
N ILE A 219 2.50 -0.98 17.28
CA ILE A 219 2.46 -0.58 15.87
C ILE A 219 1.54 0.64 15.74
N ASN A 220 2.08 1.82 16.01
CA ASN A 220 1.33 3.07 16.03
C ASN A 220 1.29 3.70 14.62
N ILE A 221 0.33 4.60 14.41
CA ILE A 221 0.29 5.48 13.23
C ILE A 221 0.75 6.87 13.69
N HIS A 222 1.94 7.30 13.27
CA HIS A 222 2.58 8.53 13.73
C HIS A 222 3.30 9.27 12.61
N LYS A 223 4.05 10.33 12.93
CA LYS A 223 4.83 11.12 11.97
C LYS A 223 6.33 10.91 12.11
N ALA A 224 7.04 11.14 11.00
CA ALA A 224 8.46 11.45 11.00
C ALA A 224 8.69 12.92 11.40
N GLY A 225 9.70 13.57 10.81
CA GLY A 225 9.95 15.00 10.99
C GLY A 225 8.93 15.88 10.26
N THR A 226 9.24 17.17 10.13
CA THR A 226 8.38 18.16 9.45
C THR A 226 8.07 17.76 8.00
N ASN A 227 9.09 17.32 7.25
CA ASN A 227 8.99 16.75 5.91
C ASN A 227 10.22 15.87 5.63
N SER A 228 10.13 14.57 5.90
CA SER A 228 11.28 13.66 5.81
C SER A 228 11.47 13.10 4.40
N ALA A 229 12.72 13.03 3.94
CA ALA A 229 13.06 12.45 2.63
C ALA A 229 13.22 10.92 2.64
N ARG A 230 13.49 10.34 3.82
CA ARG A 230 13.80 8.91 4.05
C ARG A 230 13.22 8.44 5.39
N VAL A 231 12.90 7.15 5.48
CA VAL A 231 12.28 6.54 6.67
C VAL A 231 13.29 6.31 7.79
N ASN A 232 14.53 5.94 7.49
CA ASN A 232 15.63 5.74 8.44
C ASN A 232 15.22 4.97 9.72
N LYS A 233 15.31 5.61 10.89
CA LYS A 233 14.96 5.05 12.20
C LYS A 233 13.59 5.53 12.69
N TRP A 234 12.71 5.96 11.79
CA TRP A 234 11.38 6.41 12.17
C TRP A 234 10.39 5.27 12.37
N SER A 235 10.63 4.09 11.77
CA SER A 235 9.72 2.94 11.88
C SER A 235 10.45 1.63 12.13
N ALA A 236 10.05 0.93 13.19
CA ALA A 236 10.35 -0.48 13.46
C ALA A 236 9.18 -1.40 13.05
N GLY A 237 8.25 -0.90 12.22
CA GLY A 237 6.98 -1.54 11.86
C GLY A 237 5.74 -0.66 12.03
N CYS A 238 5.90 0.57 12.54
CA CYS A 238 4.85 1.59 12.62
C CYS A 238 4.45 2.12 11.24
N GLN A 239 3.31 2.79 11.20
CA GLN A 239 2.81 3.47 9.99
C GLN A 239 3.18 4.95 10.10
N VAL A 240 4.11 5.42 9.28
CA VAL A 240 4.76 6.72 9.50
C VAL A 240 4.49 7.70 8.37
N PHE A 241 3.83 8.80 8.70
CA PHE A 241 3.64 9.92 7.79
C PHE A 241 4.96 10.59 7.45
N LYS A 242 5.15 10.89 6.16
CA LYS A 242 6.29 11.66 5.66
C LYS A 242 6.34 13.08 6.22
N ARG A 243 5.16 13.71 6.37
CA ARG A 243 4.99 15.13 6.71
C ARG A 243 4.15 15.30 7.97
N GLU A 244 4.61 16.18 8.86
CA GLU A 244 3.90 16.53 10.09
C GLU A 244 2.53 17.16 9.83
N ALA A 245 2.41 18.03 8.83
CA ALA A 245 1.14 18.68 8.50
C ALA A 245 0.04 17.65 8.15
N HIS A 246 0.36 16.66 7.33
CA HIS A 246 -0.57 15.59 6.93
C HIS A 246 -0.99 14.73 8.13
N PHE A 247 -0.04 14.42 9.01
CA PHE A 247 -0.33 13.73 10.27
C PHE A 247 -1.27 14.56 11.16
N ASN A 248 -1.02 15.86 11.31
CA ASN A 248 -1.87 16.74 12.10
C ASN A 248 -3.30 16.83 11.55
N GLU A 249 -3.48 16.75 10.22
CA GLU A 249 -4.81 16.62 9.61
C GLU A 249 -5.51 15.32 10.00
N LEU A 250 -4.83 14.17 9.95
CA LEU A 250 -5.40 12.89 10.42
C LEU A 250 -5.80 12.98 11.90
N ILE A 251 -4.94 13.51 12.76
CA ILE A 251 -5.23 13.63 14.20
C ILE A 251 -6.43 14.58 14.44
N SER A 252 -6.52 15.67 13.67
CA SER A 252 -7.66 16.59 13.74
C SER A 252 -8.97 15.90 13.34
N LEU A 253 -8.96 15.06 12.30
CA LEU A 253 -10.11 14.23 11.90
C LEU A 253 -10.48 13.20 12.99
N CYS A 254 -9.50 12.54 13.59
CA CYS A 254 -9.74 11.58 14.68
C CYS A 254 -10.37 12.28 15.89
N LYS A 255 -9.87 13.46 16.28
CA LYS A 255 -10.48 14.30 17.33
C LYS A 255 -11.90 14.74 16.97
N LYS A 256 -12.18 15.03 15.70
CA LYS A 256 -13.53 15.35 15.21
C LYS A 256 -14.48 14.16 15.35
N SER A 257 -14.05 12.96 14.99
CA SER A 257 -14.78 11.71 15.25
C SER A 257 -15.02 11.51 16.74
N GLU A 258 -14.00 11.70 17.58
CA GLU A 258 -14.10 11.53 19.04
C GLU A 258 -15.11 12.50 19.67
N ARG A 259 -15.19 13.76 19.20
CA ARG A 259 -16.24 14.70 19.64
C ARG A 259 -17.66 14.20 19.35
N LYS A 260 -17.86 13.43 18.28
CA LYS A 260 -19.17 12.86 17.93
C LYS A 260 -19.48 11.57 18.71
N TYR A 261 -18.49 10.71 18.90
CA TYR A 261 -18.68 9.34 19.42
C TYR A 261 -18.23 9.15 20.88
N GLY A 262 -17.64 10.16 21.50
CA GLY A 262 -17.18 10.15 22.89
C GLY A 262 -15.68 9.86 23.03
N ALA A 263 -15.13 10.31 24.17
CA ALA A 263 -13.73 10.11 24.52
C ALA A 263 -13.34 8.64 24.50
N GLY A 264 -12.16 8.32 23.96
CA GLY A 264 -11.70 6.94 23.81
C GLY A 264 -12.36 6.19 22.64
N THR A 265 -12.94 6.92 21.68
CA THR A 265 -13.40 6.37 20.41
C THR A 265 -12.31 5.47 19.81
N LYS A 266 -12.71 4.25 19.44
CA LYS A 266 -11.84 3.25 18.82
C LYS A 266 -11.88 3.39 17.31
N PHE A 267 -10.73 3.23 16.67
CA PHE A 267 -10.55 3.30 15.24
C PHE A 267 -10.14 1.95 14.68
N THR A 268 -10.66 1.66 13.50
CA THR A 268 -10.25 0.52 12.67
C THR A 268 -9.19 0.98 11.70
N TYR A 269 -8.07 0.26 11.64
CA TYR A 269 -7.07 0.44 10.61
C TYR A 269 -7.10 -0.76 9.66
N THR A 270 -7.13 -0.50 8.36
CA THR A 270 -7.05 -1.54 7.33
C THR A 270 -5.75 -1.34 6.55
N LEU A 271 -4.97 -2.39 6.38
CA LEU A 271 -3.80 -2.38 5.51
C LEU A 271 -4.10 -3.24 4.29
N LEU A 272 -4.03 -2.61 3.11
CA LEU A 272 -4.13 -3.25 1.81
C LEU A 272 -2.76 -3.23 1.14
N GLU A 273 -2.59 -4.06 0.13
CA GLU A 273 -1.36 -4.16 -0.66
C GLU A 273 -1.66 -3.80 -2.11
N LYS A 274 -0.70 -3.22 -2.81
CA LYS A 274 -0.77 -2.95 -4.25
C LYS A 274 0.49 -3.44 -4.97
N ARG A 275 0.32 -3.77 -6.25
CA ARG A 275 1.39 -3.93 -7.24
C ARG A 275 1.04 -3.08 -8.46
N GLY A 276 1.98 -2.25 -8.90
CA GLY A 276 1.75 -1.18 -9.85
C GLY A 276 0.60 -0.28 -9.41
N VAL A 277 -0.48 -0.26 -10.20
CA VAL A 277 -1.69 0.52 -9.93
C VAL A 277 -2.82 -0.30 -9.28
N SER A 278 -2.67 -1.62 -9.16
CA SER A 278 -3.74 -2.52 -8.71
C SER A 278 -3.64 -2.81 -7.21
N ILE A 279 -4.75 -2.61 -6.49
CA ILE A 279 -4.89 -3.04 -5.10
C ILE A 279 -5.32 -4.50 -5.07
N LEU A 280 -4.53 -5.33 -4.41
CA LEU A 280 -4.70 -6.78 -4.25
C LEU A 280 -5.74 -7.11 -3.19
#